data_AF-A0A0K6GCQ0-F1
#
_entry.id   AF-A0A0K6GCQ0-F1
#
_cell.length_a   1.000
_cell.length_b   1.000
_cell.length_c   1.000
_cell.angle_alpha   90.00
_cell.angle_beta   90.00
_cell.angle_gamma   90.00
#
_symmetry.space_group_name_H-M   'P 1'
#
loop_
_entity.id
_entity.type
_entity.pdbx_description
1 polymer ?
#
loop_
_entity_poly.entity_id
_entity_poly.type
_entity_poly.pdbx_seq_one_letter_code
_entity_poly.pdbx_strand_id
1 'polypeptide(L)' 'MSEHACSHLVDAMNKKGWDYQKVATELGSSEEHVKEVFTGKTKPDEDEFNKILKVLGISEQPPHDGAHAPKS' A
#
# COMPACT_ATOMS: atom_id res chain seq x y z
N MET A 1 12.18 4.80 16.05
CA MET A 1 10.80 5.30 15.95
C MET A 1 10.47 5.13 14.47
N SER A 2 10.16 3.91 14.03
CA SER A 2 8.88 3.18 14.12
C SER A 2 7.69 3.92 13.53
N GLU A 3 7.88 4.59 12.40
CA GLU A 3 6.80 5.22 11.68
C GLU A 3 7.19 5.13 10.19
N HIS A 4 6.33 4.74 9.27
CA HIS A 4 4.99 5.24 9.12
C HIS A 4 4.13 4.17 8.48
N ALA A 5 2.89 4.10 8.95
CA ALA A 5 1.77 3.71 8.12
C ALA A 5 2.02 4.17 6.70
N CYS A 6 1.90 3.28 5.71
CA CYS A 6 2.25 3.53 4.33
C CYS A 6 1.53 4.81 3.84
N SER A 7 2.15 5.97 4.04
CA SER A 7 1.47 7.27 3.99
C SER A 7 1.01 7.54 2.57
N HIS A 8 1.76 7.03 1.61
CA HIS A 8 1.41 6.96 0.20
C HIS A 8 0.13 6.14 -0.06
N LEU A 9 -0.08 5.02 0.63
CA LEU A 9 -1.31 4.23 0.49
C LEU A 9 -2.50 4.98 1.09
N VAL A 10 -2.34 5.56 2.28
CA VAL A 10 -3.38 6.39 2.92
C VAL A 10 -3.72 7.59 2.05
N ASP A 11 -2.72 8.29 1.52
CA ASP A 11 -2.91 9.44 0.63
C ASP A 11 -3.57 9.04 -0.69
N ALA A 12 -3.19 7.92 -1.30
CA ALA A 12 -3.84 7.43 -2.51
C ALA A 12 -5.30 7.01 -2.25
N MET A 13 -5.56 6.37 -1.10
CA MET A 13 -6.90 6.03 -0.65
C MET A 13 -7.74 7.29 -0.42
N ASN A 14 -7.20 8.30 0.28
CA ASN A 14 -7.84 9.60 0.51
C ASN A 14 -8.09 10.37 -0.80
N LYS A 15 -7.13 10.37 -1.74
CA LYS A 15 -7.28 10.97 -3.08
C LYS A 15 -8.43 10.35 -3.87
N LYS A 16 -8.71 9.07 -3.65
CA LYS A 16 -9.87 8.37 -4.23
C LYS A 16 -11.17 8.56 -3.43
N GLY A 17 -11.11 9.11 -2.22
CA GLY A 17 -12.24 9.16 -1.29
C GLY A 17 -12.70 7.77 -0.86
N TRP A 18 -11.76 6.84 -0.70
CA TRP A 18 -12.04 5.47 -0.27
C TRP A 18 -11.77 5.29 1.21
N ASP A 19 -12.46 4.32 1.81
CA ASP A 19 -12.22 3.88 3.19
C ASP A 19 -11.54 2.50 3.19
N TYR A 20 -10.97 2.11 4.34
CA TYR A 20 -10.33 0.79 4.51
C TYR A 20 -11.25 -0.36 4.10
N GLN A 21 -12.55 -0.24 4.39
CA GLN A 21 -13.56 -1.23 4.06
C GLN A 21 -13.74 -1.40 2.54
N LYS A 22 -13.62 -0.30 1.78
CA LYS A 22 -13.69 -0.32 0.31
C LYS A 22 -12.46 -1.00 -0.28
N VAL A 23 -11.27 -0.65 0.22
CA VAL A 23 -10.01 -1.29 -0.17
C VAL A 23 -10.04 -2.79 0.15
N ALA A 24 -10.53 -3.17 1.34
CA ALA A 24 -10.69 -4.55 1.76
C ALA A 24 -11.63 -5.35 0.84
N THR A 25 -12.74 -4.74 0.44
CA THR A 25 -13.70 -5.32 -0.52
C THR A 25 -13.06 -5.58 -1.89
N GLU A 26 -12.28 -4.63 -2.40
CA GLU A 26 -11.59 -4.79 -3.70
C GLU A 26 -10.45 -5.83 -3.63
N LEU A 27 -9.82 -5.99 -2.46
CA LEU A 27 -8.78 -6.99 -2.23
C LEU A 27 -9.32 -8.39 -1.92
N GLY A 28 -10.58 -8.49 -1.48
CA GLY A 28 -11.13 -9.71 -0.89
C GLY A 28 -10.53 -10.03 0.49
N SER A 29 -10.02 -9.02 1.19
CA SER A 29 -9.42 -9.13 2.53
C SER A 29 -10.35 -8.53 3.60
N SER A 30 -10.04 -8.75 4.87
CA SER A 30 -10.74 -8.13 5.99
C SER A 30 -10.30 -6.68 6.20
N GLU A 31 -11.21 -5.81 6.64
CA GLU A 31 -10.88 -4.41 6.98
C GLU A 31 -9.77 -4.33 8.04
N GLU A 32 -9.82 -5.22 9.04
CA GLU A 32 -8.80 -5.30 10.08
C GLU A 32 -7.41 -5.58 9.48
N HIS A 33 -7.30 -6.54 8.56
CA HIS A 33 -6.06 -6.86 7.85
C HIS A 33 -5.55 -5.68 7.03
N VAL A 34 -6.43 -5.00 6.28
CA VAL A 34 -6.06 -3.79 5.53
C VAL A 34 -5.55 -2.71 6.48
N LYS A 35 -6.21 -2.49 7.62
CA LYS A 35 -5.78 -1.53 8.62
C LYS A 35 -4.43 -1.93 9.22
N GLU A 36 -4.19 -3.20 9.48
CA GLU A 36 -2.90 -3.71 9.94
C GLU A 36 -1.79 -3.50 8.92
N VAL A 37 -2.05 -3.77 7.64
CA VAL A 37 -1.14 -3.51 6.53
C VAL A 37 -0.83 -2.01 6.41
N PHE A 38 -1.88 -1.18 6.46
CA PHE A 38 -1.74 0.27 6.37
C PHE A 38 -1.03 0.84 7.59
N THR A 39 -1.20 0.28 8.78
CA THR A 39 -0.53 0.70 10.02
C THR A 39 0.86 0.08 10.21
N GLY A 40 1.28 -0.84 9.31
CA GLY A 40 2.56 -1.52 9.38
C GLY A 40 2.64 -2.62 10.46
N LYS A 41 1.49 -3.05 11.00
CA LYS A 41 1.40 -4.20 11.92
C LYS A 41 1.65 -5.52 11.20
N THR A 42 1.09 -5.64 9.99
CA THR A 42 1.19 -6.84 9.16
C THR A 42 1.92 -6.46 7.88
N LYS A 43 2.96 -7.24 7.53
CA LYS A 43 3.65 -7.07 6.26
C LYS A 43 2.83 -7.80 5.18
N PRO A 44 2.26 -7.08 4.20
CA PRO A 44 1.57 -7.73 3.09
C PRO A 44 2.60 -8.50 2.25
N ASP A 45 2.13 -9.56 1.60
CA ASP A 45 2.93 -10.26 0.59
C ASP A 45 3.17 -9.34 -0.64
N GLU A 46 4.15 -9.65 -1.48
CA GLU A 46 4.42 -8.88 -2.69
C GLU A 46 3.20 -8.85 -3.62
N ASP A 47 2.49 -9.98 -3.76
CA ASP A 47 1.25 -10.05 -4.54
C ASP A 47 0.14 -9.18 -3.95
N GLU A 48 0.02 -9.16 -2.62
CA GLU A 48 -0.98 -8.36 -1.92
C GLU A 48 -0.67 -6.87 -2.03
N PHE A 49 0.60 -6.49 -1.83
CA PHE A 49 1.04 -5.12 -1.97
C PHE A 49 0.80 -4.60 -3.39
N ASN A 50 1.16 -5.38 -4.42
CA ASN A 50 0.91 -5.03 -5.81
C ASN A 50 -0.59 -4.87 -6.12
N LYS A 51 -1.44 -5.71 -5.54
CA LYS A 51 -2.90 -5.54 -5.64
C LYS A 51 -3.36 -4.25 -4.99
N ILE A 52 -2.89 -3.93 -3.78
CA ILE A 52 -3.23 -2.68 -3.09
C ILE A 52 -2.84 -1.48 -3.95
N LEU A 53 -1.62 -1.45 -4.48
CA LEU A 53 -1.14 -0.40 -5.37
C LEU A 53 -2.05 -0.26 -6.60
N LYS A 54 -2.37 -1.37 -7.27
CA LYS A 54 -3.24 -1.39 -8.45
C LYS A 54 -4.65 -0.91 -8.14
N VAL A 55 -5.23 -1.38 -7.04
CA VAL A 55 -6.56 -1.01 -6.53
C VAL A 55 -6.61 0.48 -6.20
N LEU A 56 -5.59 1.01 -5.56
CA LEU A 56 -5.44 2.43 -5.26
C LEU A 56 -5.03 3.27 -6.47
N GLY A 57 -4.78 2.65 -7.63
CA GLY A 57 -4.34 3.36 -8.83
C GLY A 57 -2.95 3.98 -8.69
N ILE A 58 -2.15 3.51 -7.73
CA ILE A 58 -0.72 3.79 -7.63
C ILE A 58 -0.06 2.94 -8.72
N SER A 59 -0.18 3.41 -9.96
CA SER A 59 0.48 2.85 -11.14
C SER A 59 1.83 3.50 -11.42
N GLU A 60 2.28 4.37 -10.53
CA GLU A 60 3.70 4.67 -10.43
C GLU A 60 4.36 3.39 -9.94
N GLN A 61 4.78 2.55 -10.89
CA GLN A 61 6.05 1.87 -10.73
C GLN A 61 6.95 2.92 -10.05
N PRO A 62 7.47 2.70 -8.82
CA PRO A 62 8.54 3.56 -8.35
C PRO A 62 9.50 3.62 -9.54
N PRO A 63 9.85 4.82 -10.04
CA PRO A 63 10.67 4.88 -11.23
C PRO A 63 11.80 3.91 -10.97
N HIS A 64 11.98 2.95 -11.87
CA HIS A 64 13.17 2.12 -11.93
C HIS A 64 14.41 3.01 -12.24
N ASP A 65 14.37 4.30 -11.89
CA ASP A 65 15.54 5.12 -11.67
C ASP A 65 16.38 4.40 -10.63
N GLY A 66 17.56 3.99 -11.05
CA GLY A 66 18.55 3.20 -10.32
C GLY A 66 19.11 3.89 -9.07
N ALA A 67 18.27 4.47 -8.22
CA ALA A 67 18.58 4.87 -6.86
C ALA A 67 18.70 3.65 -5.91
N HIS A 68 18.19 2.48 -6.32
CA HIS A 68 18.56 1.18 -5.76
C HIS A 68 19.71 0.52 -6.55
N ALA A 69 20.70 1.30 -6.97
CA ALA A 69 22.02 0.73 -7.19
C ALA A 69 22.63 0.47 -5.80
N PRO A 70 22.92 -0.79 -5.39
CA PRO A 70 23.91 -0.98 -4.35
C PRO A 70 25.20 -0.35 -4.87
N LYS A 71 25.67 0.70 -4.19
CA LYS A 71 27.03 1.18 -4.41
C LYS A 71 27.97 0.02 -4.13
N SER A 72 28.55 -0.56 -5.18
CA SER A 72 29.80 -1.31 -5.08
C SER A 72 30.97 -0.34 -5.03
#